data_AF-A0A7X7YY25-F1
#
_entry.id   AF-A0A7X7YY25-F1
#
_cell.length_a   1.000
_cell.length_b   1.000
_cell.length_c   1.000
_cell.angle_alpha   90.00
_cell.angle_beta   90.00
_cell.angle_gamma   90.00
#
_symmetry.space_group_name_H-M   'P 1'
#
loop_
_entity.id
_entity.type
_entity.pdbx_description
1 polymer ?
#
loop_
_entity_poly.entity_id
_entity_poly.type
_entity_poly.pdbx_seq_one_letter_code
_entity_poly.pdbx_strand_id
1 'polypeptide(L)'
;FVIPMAYTADTAELGRQIADWKTIDPQLQRIIPGLSIYQESAGKTVTRDLNLIRSQHDLCVRQGARGNLYFSLQYLSDPLIDVFRTKIYPAEAPAYVPSLRPLR
;
A
#
# COMPACT_ATOMS: atom_id res chain seq x y z
N PHE A 1 -12.48 2.19 7.80
CA PHE A 1 -11.75 1.95 6.54
C PHE A 1 -11.92 0.50 6.14
N VAL A 2 -11.84 0.19 4.85
CA VAL A 2 -11.77 -1.18 4.32
C VAL A 2 -10.43 -1.32 3.60
N ILE A 3 -9.78 -2.46 3.78
CA ILE A 3 -8.44 -2.73 3.23
C ILE A 3 -8.54 -3.93 2.29
N PRO A 4 -8.93 -3.73 1.01
CA PRO A 4 -8.87 -4.80 0.04
C PRO A 4 -7.40 -5.16 -0.21
N MET A 5 -7.09 -6.45 -0.11
CA MET A 5 -5.73 -6.95 -0.29
C MET A 5 -5.46 -7.28 -1.76
N ALA A 6 -4.63 -6.45 -2.41
CA ALA A 6 -4.10 -6.71 -3.74
C ALA A 6 -2.77 -7.49 -3.62
N TYR A 7 -2.86 -8.81 -3.78
CA TYR A 7 -1.69 -9.70 -3.76
C TYR A 7 -0.92 -9.75 -5.09
N THR A 8 -1.41 -9.07 -6.12
CA THR A 8 -0.84 -9.08 -7.47
C THR A 8 0.58 -8.49 -7.51
N ALA A 9 1.43 -9.09 -8.33
CA ALA A 9 2.73 -8.54 -8.73
C ALA A 9 2.63 -7.74 -10.05
N ASP A 10 1.49 -7.77 -10.73
CA ASP A 10 1.22 -6.97 -11.92
C ASP A 10 0.65 -5.60 -11.53
N THR A 11 1.36 -4.53 -11.90
CA THR A 11 0.92 -3.15 -11.63
C THR A 11 -0.28 -2.74 -12.47
N ALA A 12 -0.47 -3.31 -13.67
CA ALA A 12 -1.65 -3.05 -14.49
C ALA A 12 -2.90 -3.67 -13.87
N GLU A 13 -2.78 -4.89 -13.32
CA GLU A 13 -3.84 -5.52 -12.55
C GLU A 13 -4.21 -4.71 -11.30
N LEU A 14 -3.24 -4.22 -10.55
CA LEU A 14 -3.52 -3.30 -9.43
C LEU A 14 -4.30 -2.06 -9.90
N GLY A 15 -3.97 -1.52 -11.08
CA GLY A 15 -4.72 -0.42 -11.69
C GLY A 15 -6.19 -0.74 -11.95
N ARG A 16 -6.49 -1.94 -12.46
CA ARG A 16 -7.87 -2.42 -12.66
C ARG A 16 -8.61 -2.56 -11.33
N GLN A 17 -7.97 -3.17 -10.34
CA GLN A 17 -8.55 -3.34 -9.00
C GLN A 17 -8.88 -1.99 -8.35
N ILE A 18 -7.99 -1.00 -8.48
CA ILE A 18 -8.25 0.37 -8.00
C ILE A 18 -9.42 1.01 -8.75
N ALA A 19 -9.52 0.82 -10.07
CA ALA A 19 -10.66 1.32 -10.84
C ALA A 19 -11.98 0.70 -10.36
N ASP A 20 -12.00 -0.60 -10.08
CA ASP A 20 -13.16 -1.30 -9.53
C ASP A 20 -13.53 -0.74 -8.15
N TRP A 21 -12.55 -0.54 -7.25
CA TRP A 21 -12.80 0.06 -5.94
C TRP A 21 -13.39 1.46 -6.03
N LYS A 22 -12.96 2.25 -7.03
CA LYS A 22 -13.50 3.59 -7.28
C LYS A 22 -14.94 3.60 -7.78
N THR A 23 -15.47 2.49 -8.27
CA THR A 23 -16.92 2.40 -8.57
C THR A 23 -17.78 2.48 -7.30
N ILE A 24 -17.21 2.11 -6.14
CA ILE A 24 -17.87 2.10 -4.83
C ILE A 24 -17.42 3.29 -3.97
N ASP A 25 -16.14 3.65 -4.04
CA ASP A 25 -15.54 4.78 -3.31
C ASP A 25 -14.74 5.66 -4.28
N PRO A 26 -15.41 6.54 -5.06
CA PRO A 26 -14.80 7.27 -6.18
C PRO A 26 -13.58 8.11 -5.81
N GLN A 27 -13.52 8.56 -4.56
CA GLN A 27 -12.46 9.41 -4.03
C GLN A 27 -11.51 8.66 -3.09
N LEU A 28 -11.61 7.32 -2.99
CA LEU A 28 -10.80 6.47 -2.11
C LEU A 28 -10.73 7.02 -0.67
N GLN A 29 -11.87 7.47 -0.13
CA GLN A 29 -11.95 8.08 1.20
C GLN A 29 -11.99 7.03 2.31
N ARG A 30 -12.55 5.86 2.03
CA ARG A 30 -12.76 4.76 2.98
C ARG A 30 -11.93 3.53 2.62
N ILE A 31 -11.61 3.33 1.35
CA ILE A 31 -10.79 2.23 0.86
C ILE A 31 -9.31 2.60 0.94
N ILE A 32 -8.53 1.76 1.62
CA ILE A 32 -7.08 1.86 1.72
C ILE A 32 -6.48 0.65 0.99
N PRO A 33 -5.76 0.83 -0.13
CA PRO A 33 -5.12 -0.28 -0.84
C PRO A 33 -4.16 -1.08 0.04
N GLY A 34 -4.40 -2.39 0.16
CA GLY A 34 -3.44 -3.33 0.74
C GLY A 34 -2.53 -3.90 -0.33
N LEU A 35 -1.21 -3.74 -0.18
CA LEU A 35 -0.19 -4.18 -1.12
C LEU A 35 0.65 -5.31 -0.52
N SER A 36 0.88 -6.38 -1.28
CA SER A 36 1.84 -7.39 -0.85
C SER A 36 3.29 -6.90 -1.02
N ILE A 37 4.12 -7.14 0.00
CA ILE A 37 5.57 -6.89 0.00
C ILE A 37 6.37 -8.19 -0.07
N TYR A 38 5.74 -9.28 -0.48
CA TYR A 38 6.40 -10.56 -0.68
C TYR A 38 6.08 -11.18 -2.03
N GLN A 39 6.94 -12.11 -2.45
CA GLN A 39 6.75 -12.87 -3.66
C GLN A 39 7.32 -14.27 -3.46
N GLU A 40 6.87 -15.22 -4.27
CA GLU A 40 7.53 -16.51 -4.39
C GLU A 40 8.69 -16.40 -5.38
N SER A 41 9.85 -16.90 -4.97
CA SER A 41 11.04 -17.00 -5.80
C SER A 41 11.77 -18.30 -5.46
N ALA A 42 12.00 -19.14 -6.46
CA ALA A 42 12.65 -20.44 -6.31
C ALA A 42 12.07 -21.32 -5.17
N GLY A 43 10.74 -21.36 -5.04
CA GLY A 43 10.04 -22.15 -4.01
C GLY A 43 10.13 -21.60 -2.59
N LYS A 44 10.64 -20.37 -2.41
CA LYS A 44 10.66 -19.66 -1.13
C LYS A 44 9.88 -18.38 -1.23
N THR A 45 9.26 -17.98 -0.13
CA THR A 45 8.67 -16.66 -0.02
C THR A 45 9.71 -15.68 0.50
N VAL A 46 9.92 -14.59 -0.23
CA VAL A 46 10.93 -13.56 0.05
C VAL A 46 10.31 -12.17 -0.07
N THR A 47 11.01 -11.15 0.42
CA THR A 47 10.63 -9.76 0.14
C THR A 47 10.52 -9.53 -1.36
N ARG A 48 9.44 -8.87 -1.76
CA ARG A 48 9.16 -8.51 -3.16
C ARG A 48 10.19 -7.52 -3.67
N ASP A 49 10.39 -7.52 -4.98
CA ASP A 49 11.25 -6.53 -5.64
C ASP A 49 10.92 -5.10 -5.19
N LEU A 50 11.95 -4.36 -4.78
CA LEU A 50 11.78 -3.03 -4.17
C LEU A 50 11.26 -2.00 -5.18
N ASN A 51 11.63 -2.13 -6.47
CA ASN A 51 11.14 -1.23 -7.50
C ASN A 51 9.67 -1.50 -7.81
N LEU A 52 9.24 -2.75 -7.77
CA LEU A 52 7.83 -3.10 -7.88
C LEU A 52 7.00 -2.54 -6.71
N ILE A 53 7.46 -2.70 -5.46
CA ILE A 53 6.79 -2.11 -4.29
C ILE A 53 6.62 -0.60 -4.46
N ARG A 54 7.68 0.10 -4.88
CA ARG A 54 7.64 1.54 -5.16
C ARG A 54 6.69 1.88 -6.30
N SER A 55 6.70 1.13 -7.39
CA SER A 55 5.84 1.39 -8.54
C SER A 55 4.35 1.23 -8.19
N GLN A 56 4.01 0.23 -7.38
CA GLN A 56 2.67 0.01 -6.86
C GLN A 56 2.25 1.10 -5.85
N HIS A 57 3.17 1.52 -4.98
CA HIS A 57 2.95 2.68 -4.10
C HIS A 57 2.62 3.94 -4.91
N ASP A 58 3.47 4.29 -5.87
CA ASP A 58 3.31 5.49 -6.69
C ASP A 58 2.01 5.43 -7.49
N LEU A 59 1.58 4.25 -7.92
CA LEU A 59 0.27 4.07 -8.54
C LEU A 59 -0.86 4.41 -7.56
N CYS A 60 -0.83 3.90 -6.32
CA CYS A 60 -1.83 4.24 -5.31
C CYS A 60 -1.90 5.76 -5.07
N VAL A 61 -0.74 6.42 -4.95
CA VAL A 61 -0.65 7.88 -4.77
C VAL A 61 -1.24 8.62 -5.98
N ARG A 62 -0.83 8.27 -7.20
CA ARG A 62 -1.37 8.88 -8.44
C ARG A 62 -2.88 8.67 -8.59
N GLN A 63 -3.41 7.57 -8.06
CA GLN A 63 -4.85 7.29 -8.05
C GLN A 63 -5.60 8.03 -6.94
N GLY A 64 -4.92 8.77 -6.07
CA GLY A 64 -5.55 9.55 -5.00
C GLY A 64 -5.87 8.73 -3.74
N ALA A 65 -5.22 7.58 -3.54
CA ALA A 65 -5.38 6.82 -2.31
C ALA A 65 -4.86 7.64 -1.12
N ARG A 66 -5.63 7.67 -0.02
CA ARG A 66 -5.28 8.44 1.19
C ARG A 66 -4.31 7.72 2.13
N GLY A 67 -3.89 6.52 1.77
CA GLY A 67 -2.98 5.68 2.52
C GLY A 67 -2.76 4.36 1.81
N ASN A 68 -2.00 3.47 2.43
CA ASN A 68 -1.82 2.09 2.01
C ASN A 68 -1.61 1.19 3.23
N LEU A 69 -1.63 -0.11 3.02
CA LEU A 69 -1.16 -1.11 3.96
C LEU A 69 -0.18 -2.04 3.24
N TYR A 70 0.97 -2.31 3.85
CA TYR A 70 1.94 -3.27 3.30
C TYR A 70 1.85 -4.59 4.07
N PHE A 71 1.70 -5.70 3.36
CA PHE A 71 1.53 -7.03 3.95
C PHE A 71 2.47 -8.08 3.34
N SER A 72 3.07 -8.99 4.09
CA SER A 72 3.03 -9.17 5.54
C SER A 72 4.32 -8.71 6.21
N LEU A 73 4.23 -8.32 7.48
CA LEU A 73 5.34 -7.80 8.28
C LEU A 73 6.56 -8.72 8.30
N GLN A 74 6.38 -10.04 8.23
CA GLN A 74 7.49 -11.01 8.24
C GLN A 74 8.45 -10.87 7.06
N TYR A 75 8.05 -10.18 5.99
CA TYR A 75 8.89 -9.91 4.81
C TYR A 75 9.38 -8.45 4.75
N LEU A 76 9.20 -7.69 5.84
CA LEU A 76 9.84 -6.40 6.01
C LEU A 76 11.33 -6.62 6.24
N SER A 77 12.14 -6.20 5.27
CA SER A 77 13.60 -6.32 5.31
C SER A 77 14.26 -4.94 5.51
N ASP A 78 15.51 -4.91 5.97
CA ASP A 78 16.25 -3.65 6.15
C ASP A 78 16.30 -2.81 4.86
N PRO A 79 16.56 -3.37 3.66
CA PRO A 79 16.49 -2.59 2.43
C PRO A 79 15.10 -1.98 2.15
N LEU A 80 14.02 -2.68 2.53
CA LEU A 80 12.67 -2.15 2.37
C LEU A 80 12.37 -1.06 3.42
N ILE A 81 12.87 -1.20 4.64
CA ILE A 81 12.80 -0.16 5.68
C ILE A 81 13.51 1.12 5.19
N ASP A 82 14.68 0.98 4.56
CA ASP A 82 15.41 2.11 3.98
C ASP A 82 14.63 2.79 2.85
N VAL A 83 13.99 2.02 1.97
CA VAL A 83 13.08 2.57 0.95
C VAL A 83 11.91 3.32 1.58
N PHE A 84 11.29 2.75 2.62
CA PHE A 84 10.22 3.42 3.35
C PHE A 84 10.70 4.73 3.95
N ARG A 85 11.81 4.75 4.68
CA ARG A 85 12.31 5.96 5.33
C ARG A 85 12.83 7.01 4.35
N THR A 86 13.40 6.63 3.22
CA THR A 86 14.09 7.61 2.35
C THR A 86 13.29 8.03 1.12
N LYS A 87 12.33 7.21 0.67
CA LYS A 87 11.59 7.44 -0.58
C LYS A 87 10.08 7.58 -0.38
N ILE A 88 9.47 6.72 0.43
CA ILE A 88 8.00 6.65 0.53
C ILE A 88 7.47 7.51 1.68
N TYR A 89 8.12 7.47 2.84
CA TYR A 89 7.76 8.21 4.05
C TYR A 89 8.97 8.99 4.59
N PRO A 90 9.51 9.97 3.83
CA PRO A 90 10.71 10.72 4.23
C PRO A 90 10.45 11.72 5.36
N ALA A 91 9.19 12.11 5.57
CA ALA A 91 8.80 13.02 6.63
C ALA A 91 8.21 12.23 7.81
N GLU A 92 8.50 12.70 9.02
CA GLU A 92 7.82 12.19 10.21
C GLU A 92 6.31 12.43 10.10
N ALA A 93 5.55 11.38 10.40
CA ALA A 93 4.10 11.52 10.53
C ALA A 93 3.78 12.16 11.89
N PRO A 94 2.84 13.11 11.97
CA PRO A 94 2.35 13.57 13.25
C PRO A 94 1.71 12.42 14.01
N ALA A 95 1.83 12.44 15.34
CA ALA A 95 1.15 11.46 16.18
C ALA A 95 -0.35 11.46 15.88
N TYR A 96 -0.93 10.28 15.66
CA TYR A 96 -2.36 10.16 15.46
C TYR A 96 -3.11 10.50 16.75
N VAL A 97 -3.91 11.56 16.71
CA VAL A 97 -4.84 11.93 17.78
C VAL A 97 -6.26 11.70 17.26
N PRO A 98 -6.96 10.64 17.72
CA PRO A 98 -8.33 10.40 17.29
C PRO A 98 -9.24 11.57 17.70
N SER A 99 -10.18 11.91 16.82
CA SER A 99 -11.20 12.93 17.12
C SER A 99 -11.98 12.55 18.39
N LEU A 100 -12.09 13.50 19.33
CA LEU A 100 -12.88 13.34 20.57
C LEU A 100 -14.39 13.21 20.31
N ARG A 101 -14.86 13.54 19.09
CA ARG A 101 -16.26 13.34 18.67
C ARG A 101 -16.33 12.34 17.52
N PRO A 102 -17.23 11.34 17.57
CA PRO A 102 -17.51 10.51 16.40
C PRO A 102 -17.98 11.39 15.25
N LEU A 103 -17.44 11.17 14.05
CA LEU A 103 -17.98 11.76 12.83
C LEU A 103 -19.44 11.28 12.70
N ARG A 104 -20.38 12.23 12.75
CA ARG A 104 -21.81 11.98 12.51
C ARG A 104 -22.07 11.76 11.03
#